data_AF-A0A1I2X0F5-F1
#
_entry.id   AF-A0A1I2X0F5-F1
#
_cell.length_a   1.000
_cell.length_b   1.000
_cell.length_c   1.000
_cell.angle_alpha   90.00
_cell.angle_beta   90.00
_cell.angle_gamma   90.00
#
_symmetry.space_group_name_H-M   'P 1'
#
loop_
_entity.id
_entity.type
_entity.pdbx_description
1 polymer ?
#
loop_
_entity_poly.entity_id
_entity_poly.type
_entity_poly.pdbx_seq_one_letter_code
_entity_poly.pdbx_strand_id
1 'polypeptide(L)'
;MAADDGLGGLFQRLFQPDPPVAMQPAPMPVVAAPSPRRLDVRRAARALNTRHRSIRYAALPKAEPLKIRITDRQTPIDMKDGAAAAFLKDPTLRPGDIVVMNDGAKVFTGNPDKPHAARDFESIGRSAFIDRHTRSQLSAMVMPVGAIPAAEARRIAARARKVPLITTLSAPVETAAMRIIAPWTVAASK
;
A
#
# COMPACT_ATOMS: atom_id res chain seq x y z
N MET A 1 -21.69 19.84 -42.03
CA MET A 1 -21.59 20.50 -40.71
C MET A 1 -22.42 19.66 -39.75
N ALA A 2 -21.77 19.06 -38.77
CA ALA A 2 -22.27 17.92 -38.00
C ALA A 2 -22.67 18.32 -36.57
N ALA A 3 -23.59 17.52 -36.01
CA ALA A 3 -23.78 17.12 -34.61
C ALA A 3 -24.09 18.20 -33.54
N ASP A 4 -25.21 18.04 -32.81
CA ASP A 4 -25.18 17.63 -31.39
C ASP A 4 -26.60 17.59 -30.77
N ASP A 5 -27.42 16.63 -31.17
CA ASP A 5 -28.72 16.30 -30.54
C ASP A 5 -28.61 15.08 -29.60
N GLY A 6 -27.53 14.97 -28.82
CA GLY A 6 -27.24 13.75 -28.05
C GLY A 6 -27.31 13.86 -26.52
N LEU A 7 -26.97 15.03 -25.95
CA LEU A 7 -26.65 15.12 -24.51
C LEU A 7 -27.34 16.27 -23.76
N GLY A 8 -27.90 17.26 -24.47
CA GLY A 8 -28.54 18.42 -23.84
C GLY A 8 -29.81 18.09 -23.05
N GLY A 9 -30.64 17.17 -23.56
CA GLY A 9 -31.93 16.83 -22.94
C GLY A 9 -31.82 15.95 -21.69
N LEU A 10 -30.78 15.13 -21.58
CA LEU A 10 -30.60 14.24 -20.42
C LEU A 10 -30.08 15.01 -19.20
N PHE A 11 -29.17 15.96 -19.42
CA PHE A 11 -28.62 16.79 -18.36
C PHE A 11 -29.70 17.68 -17.72
N GLN A 12 -30.63 18.20 -18.54
CA GLN A 12 -31.75 18.99 -18.03
C GLN A 12 -32.70 18.16 -17.15
N ARG A 13 -32.83 16.85 -17.39
CA ARG A 13 -33.70 15.98 -16.59
C ARG A 13 -33.08 15.51 -15.27
N LEU A 14 -31.75 15.52 -15.16
CA LEU A 14 -31.02 15.12 -13.95
C LEU A 14 -30.84 16.27 -12.94
N PHE A 15 -30.85 17.52 -13.41
CA PHE A 15 -30.56 18.70 -12.60
C PHE A 15 -31.71 19.72 -12.53
N GLN A 16 -32.90 19.36 -13.03
CA GLN A 16 -34.09 20.17 -12.76
C GLN A 16 -34.58 19.93 -11.33
N PRO A 17 -34.86 20.99 -10.55
CA PRO A 17 -35.53 20.86 -9.26
C PRO A 17 -36.95 20.32 -9.50
N ASP A 18 -37.34 19.29 -8.75
CA ASP A 18 -38.69 18.73 -8.82
C ASP A 18 -39.72 19.86 -8.64
N PRO A 19 -40.76 19.95 -9.51
CA PRO A 19 -41.87 20.85 -9.24
C PRO A 19 -42.52 20.43 -7.91
N PRO A 20 -42.94 21.40 -7.06
CA PRO A 20 -43.61 21.08 -5.82
C PRO A 20 -44.85 20.24 -6.13
N VAL A 21 -44.86 19.00 -5.64
CA VAL A 21 -46.00 18.10 -5.75
C VAL A 21 -47.19 18.80 -5.11
N ALA A 22 -48.12 19.25 -5.95
CA ALA A 22 -49.42 19.70 -5.49
C ALA A 22 -50.06 18.52 -4.71
N MET A 23 -50.41 18.77 -3.44
CA MET A 23 -51.13 17.84 -2.59
C MET A 23 -52.41 17.39 -3.30
N GLN A 24 -52.37 16.20 -3.89
CA GLN A 24 -53.54 15.51 -4.38
C GLN A 24 -54.21 14.82 -3.17
N PRO A 25 -55.52 14.98 -2.95
CA PRO A 25 -56.20 14.34 -1.82
C PRO A 25 -56.06 12.82 -1.92
N ALA A 26 -55.70 12.20 -0.79
CA ALA A 26 -55.42 10.78 -0.69
C ALA A 26 -56.65 9.93 -1.09
N PRO A 27 -56.51 8.95 -2.01
CA PRO A 27 -57.55 7.95 -2.19
C PRO A 27 -57.60 7.02 -0.98
N MET A 28 -58.81 6.79 -0.46
CA MET A 28 -59.09 5.92 0.68
C MET A 28 -58.49 4.52 0.50
N PRO A 29 -58.01 3.85 1.57
CA PRO A 29 -57.43 2.52 1.47
C PRO A 29 -58.53 1.48 1.19
N VAL A 30 -58.65 1.07 -0.08
CA VAL A 30 -59.29 -0.20 -0.40
C VAL A 30 -58.34 -1.30 0.08
N VAL A 31 -58.78 -2.10 1.04
CA VAL A 31 -58.07 -3.28 1.51
C VAL A 31 -58.02 -4.29 0.35
N ALA A 32 -56.96 -4.20 -0.45
CA ALA A 32 -56.68 -5.15 -1.51
C ALA A 32 -56.24 -6.47 -0.88
N ALA A 33 -57.07 -7.51 -1.05
CA ALA A 33 -56.71 -8.87 -0.69
C ALA A 33 -55.37 -9.26 -1.35
N PRO A 34 -54.45 -9.93 -0.63
CA PRO A 34 -53.15 -10.27 -1.18
C PRO A 34 -53.32 -11.29 -2.32
N SER A 35 -52.97 -10.87 -3.55
CA SER A 35 -52.92 -11.75 -4.72
C SER A 35 -51.98 -12.95 -4.44
N PRO A 36 -52.40 -14.20 -4.74
CA PRO A 36 -51.66 -15.41 -4.34
C PRO A 36 -50.23 -15.46 -4.89
N ARG A 37 -49.99 -14.91 -6.09
CA ARG A 37 -48.66 -14.86 -6.72
C ARG A 37 -47.57 -14.15 -5.90
N ARG A 38 -47.93 -13.14 -5.10
CA ARG A 38 -46.94 -12.38 -4.30
C ARG A 38 -46.49 -13.15 -3.05
N LEU A 39 -47.31 -14.06 -2.54
CA LEU A 39 -46.97 -14.90 -1.38
C LEU A 39 -45.98 -15.99 -1.77
N ASP A 40 -46.09 -16.54 -2.98
CA ASP A 40 -45.21 -17.61 -3.46
C ASP A 40 -43.76 -17.12 -3.67
N VAL A 41 -43.58 -15.92 -4.22
CA VAL A 41 -42.24 -15.33 -4.39
C VAL A 41 -41.57 -15.06 -3.04
N ARG A 42 -42.32 -14.56 -2.05
CA ARG A 42 -41.79 -14.32 -0.69
C ARG A 42 -41.45 -15.63 0.03
N ARG A 43 -42.23 -16.70 -0.17
CA ARG A 43 -41.95 -18.02 0.40
C ARG A 43 -40.74 -18.69 -0.26
N ALA A 44 -40.63 -18.60 -1.59
CA ALA A 44 -39.48 -19.10 -2.35
C ALA A 44 -38.18 -18.36 -1.98
N ALA A 45 -38.23 -17.04 -1.82
CA ALA A 45 -37.08 -16.24 -1.38
C ALA A 45 -36.60 -16.62 0.04
N ARG A 46 -37.53 -16.91 0.97
CA ARG A 46 -37.18 -17.39 2.31
C ARG A 46 -36.57 -18.80 2.28
N ALA A 47 -37.07 -19.70 1.43
CA ALA A 47 -36.51 -21.05 1.27
C ALA A 47 -35.10 -21.07 0.63
N LEU A 48 -34.75 -20.04 -0.15
CA LEU A 48 -33.39 -19.86 -0.68
C LEU A 48 -32.43 -19.30 0.39
N ASN A 49 -32.92 -18.46 1.31
CA ASN A 49 -32.13 -17.85 2.39
C ASN A 49 -31.87 -18.78 3.59
N THR A 50 -32.68 -19.83 3.79
CA THR A 50 -32.44 -20.82 4.85
C THR A 50 -31.45 -21.91 4.44
N ARG A 51 -31.05 -21.95 3.16
CA ARG A 51 -29.92 -22.77 2.73
C ARG A 51 -28.64 -22.09 3.19
N HIS A 52 -28.28 -22.33 4.44
CA HIS A 52 -26.97 -22.02 5.00
C HIS A 52 -25.93 -22.74 4.14
N ARG A 53 -25.47 -22.08 3.06
CA ARG A 53 -24.43 -22.60 2.19
C ARG A 53 -23.19 -22.68 3.05
N SER A 54 -22.83 -23.88 3.49
CA SER A 54 -21.59 -24.11 4.21
C SER A 54 -20.46 -23.68 3.28
N ILE A 55 -19.90 -22.50 3.50
CA ILE A 55 -18.69 -22.05 2.83
C ILE A 55 -17.59 -22.94 3.40
N ARG A 56 -17.29 -24.04 2.68
CA ARG A 56 -16.12 -24.85 2.98
C ARG A 56 -14.95 -24.07 2.42
N TYR A 57 -14.25 -23.35 3.29
CA TYR A 57 -12.94 -22.81 2.96
C TYR A 57 -12.11 -23.99 2.47
N ALA A 58 -11.76 -24.00 1.19
CA ALA A 58 -10.72 -24.89 0.70
C ALA A 58 -9.48 -24.50 1.52
N ALA A 59 -9.07 -25.39 2.43
CA ALA A 59 -7.88 -25.16 3.23
C ALA A 59 -6.73 -24.85 2.27
N LEU A 60 -6.11 -23.69 2.44
CA LEU A 60 -4.93 -23.30 1.67
C LEU A 60 -3.92 -24.44 1.82
N PRO A 61 -3.36 -24.96 0.72
CA PRO A 61 -2.41 -26.05 0.79
C PRO A 61 -1.28 -25.66 1.75
N LYS A 62 -0.88 -26.61 2.61
CA LYS A 62 0.26 -26.40 3.51
C LYS A 62 1.46 -26.03 2.65
N ALA A 63 2.01 -24.84 2.88
CA ALA A 63 3.16 -24.37 2.12
C ALA A 63 4.30 -25.38 2.29
N GLU A 64 4.78 -25.93 1.18
CA GLU A 64 5.96 -26.78 1.21
C GLU A 64 7.14 -25.96 1.75
N PRO A 65 7.98 -26.54 2.63
CA PRO A 65 9.11 -25.83 3.20
C PRO A 65 10.02 -25.37 2.06
N LEU A 66 10.18 -24.05 1.93
CA LEU A 66 11.07 -23.45 0.95
C LEU A 66 12.47 -23.99 1.16
N LYS A 67 13.02 -24.66 0.15
CA LYS A 67 14.41 -25.11 0.14
C LYS A 67 15.30 -23.89 -0.08
N ILE A 68 15.59 -23.16 1.00
CA ILE A 68 16.50 -22.02 0.97
C ILE A 68 17.90 -22.57 0.70
N ARG A 69 18.42 -22.31 -0.51
CA ARG A 69 19.82 -22.58 -0.84
C ARG A 69 20.68 -21.54 -0.13
N ILE A 70 21.15 -21.89 1.06
CA ILE A 70 22.17 -21.12 1.77
C ILE A 70 23.45 -21.28 0.97
N THR A 71 23.85 -20.23 0.26
CA THR A 71 25.12 -20.24 -0.51
C THR A 71 26.30 -20.21 0.45
N ASP A 72 27.44 -20.78 0.06
CA ASP A 72 28.67 -20.84 0.88
C ASP A 72 29.16 -19.49 1.41
N ARG A 73 28.74 -18.38 0.78
CA ARG A 73 29.04 -17.00 1.23
C ARG A 73 28.23 -16.54 2.45
N GLN A 74 27.18 -17.24 2.84
CA GLN A 74 26.29 -16.86 3.93
C GLN A 74 26.81 -17.37 5.27
N THR A 75 27.81 -16.67 5.80
CA THR A 75 28.32 -16.86 7.16
C THR A 75 27.61 -15.93 8.14
N PRO A 76 27.38 -16.34 9.40
CA PRO A 76 26.90 -15.43 10.45
C PRO A 76 27.82 -14.20 10.55
N ILE A 77 27.23 -13.01 10.52
CA ILE A 77 27.98 -11.76 10.57
C ILE A 77 28.54 -11.56 11.99
N ASP A 78 29.85 -11.33 12.11
CA ASP A 78 30.48 -11.03 13.40
C ASP A 78 30.22 -9.57 13.78
N MET A 79 29.45 -9.35 14.86
CA MET A 79 29.03 -8.02 15.32
C MET A 79 29.91 -7.44 16.44
N LYS A 80 31.04 -8.07 16.79
CA LYS A 80 31.90 -7.62 17.91
C LYS A 80 32.39 -6.18 17.79
N ASP A 81 32.73 -5.75 16.57
CA ASP A 81 33.23 -4.40 16.28
C ASP A 81 32.09 -3.36 16.08
N GLY A 82 30.84 -3.78 16.26
CA GLY A 82 29.64 -2.99 16.00
C GLY A 82 29.02 -3.25 14.62
N ALA A 83 27.72 -2.97 14.48
CA ALA A 83 26.95 -3.31 13.29
C ALA A 83 27.51 -2.68 12.00
N ALA A 84 27.94 -1.41 12.04
CA ALA A 84 28.51 -0.72 10.89
C ALA A 84 29.84 -1.35 10.42
N ALA A 85 30.69 -1.76 11.37
CA ALA A 85 31.96 -2.42 11.08
C ALA A 85 31.74 -3.84 10.52
N ALA A 86 30.65 -4.48 10.93
CA ALA A 86 30.28 -5.81 10.45
C ALA A 86 29.89 -5.78 8.96
N PHE A 87 29.16 -4.75 8.51
CA PHE A 87 28.80 -4.60 7.09
C PHE A 87 29.99 -4.34 6.16
N LEU A 88 31.08 -3.73 6.66
CA LEU A 88 32.32 -3.55 5.87
C LEU A 88 33.00 -4.88 5.54
N LYS A 89 32.72 -5.93 6.32
CA LYS A 89 33.33 -7.26 6.18
C LYS A 89 32.36 -8.28 5.59
N ASP A 90 31.13 -7.89 5.28
CA ASP A 90 30.08 -8.80 4.83
C ASP A 90 30.27 -9.17 3.34
N PRO A 91 30.69 -10.41 3.00
CA PRO A 91 30.96 -10.83 1.63
C PRO A 91 29.68 -11.06 0.81
N THR A 92 28.50 -10.93 1.43
CA THR A 92 27.22 -11.15 0.75
C THR A 92 26.68 -9.90 0.08
N LEU A 93 27.23 -8.71 0.39
CA LEU A 93 26.78 -7.44 -0.17
C LEU A 93 27.03 -7.36 -1.67
N ARG A 94 26.00 -6.94 -2.40
CA ARG A 94 26.02 -6.77 -3.86
C ARG A 94 25.72 -5.33 -4.22
N PRO A 95 26.29 -4.82 -5.34
CA PRO A 95 25.96 -3.50 -5.83
C PRO A 95 24.44 -3.31 -5.94
N GLY A 96 23.94 -2.25 -5.30
CA GLY A 96 22.51 -1.93 -5.22
C GLY A 96 21.84 -2.31 -3.89
N ASP A 97 22.47 -3.12 -3.05
CA ASP A 97 21.94 -3.44 -1.71
C ASP A 97 21.91 -2.19 -0.82
N ILE A 98 20.84 -2.04 -0.04
CA ILE A 98 20.66 -0.93 0.90
C ILE A 98 21.06 -1.37 2.29
N VAL A 99 22.02 -0.65 2.87
CA VAL A 99 22.54 -0.87 4.22
C VAL A 99 22.15 0.33 5.08
N VAL A 100 21.47 0.06 6.20
CA VAL A 100 21.11 1.09 7.17
C VAL A 100 22.23 1.20 8.20
N MET A 101 22.98 2.30 8.11
CA MET A 101 24.05 2.64 9.05
C MET A 101 23.53 3.65 10.09
N ASN A 102 24.38 3.97 11.06
CA ASN A 102 24.10 4.97 12.10
C ASN A 102 23.85 6.39 11.53
N ASP A 103 24.48 6.75 10.42
CA ASP A 103 24.32 8.05 9.76
C ASP A 103 23.13 8.13 8.80
N GLY A 104 22.45 7.00 8.58
CA GLY A 104 21.32 6.85 7.69
C GLY A 104 21.48 5.67 6.75
N ALA A 105 20.58 5.58 5.78
CA ALA A 105 20.61 4.49 4.82
C ALA A 105 21.49 4.84 3.60
N LYS A 106 22.31 3.86 3.21
CA LYS A 106 23.29 3.94 2.14
C LYS A 106 23.13 2.77 1.19
N VAL A 107 23.64 2.94 -0.02
CA VAL A 107 23.63 1.94 -1.08
C VAL A 107 25.04 1.45 -1.27
N PHE A 108 25.21 0.14 -1.25
CA PHE A 108 26.49 -0.46 -1.57
C PHE A 108 26.73 -0.40 -3.09
N THR A 109 27.87 0.13 -3.50
CA THR A 109 28.29 0.32 -4.90
C THR A 109 29.63 -0.36 -5.21
N GLY A 110 30.28 -0.90 -4.18
CA GLY A 110 31.59 -1.54 -4.29
C GLY A 110 31.56 -2.88 -5.00
N ASN A 111 32.76 -3.42 -5.26
CA ASN A 111 32.90 -4.72 -5.89
C ASN A 111 32.66 -5.84 -4.85
N PRO A 112 31.80 -6.84 -5.12
CA PRO A 112 31.49 -7.92 -4.19
C PRO A 112 32.67 -8.85 -3.87
N ASP A 113 33.69 -8.93 -4.74
CA ASP A 113 34.82 -9.84 -4.57
C ASP A 113 36.02 -9.19 -3.84
N LYS A 114 35.91 -7.90 -3.49
CA LYS A 114 36.94 -7.14 -2.77
C LYS A 114 36.45 -6.77 -1.37
N PRO A 115 37.36 -6.62 -0.37
CA PRO A 115 36.98 -6.10 0.93
C PRO A 115 36.35 -4.72 0.79
N HIS A 116 35.21 -4.52 1.47
CA HIS A 116 34.42 -3.31 1.33
C HIS A 116 35.00 -2.18 2.18
N ALA A 117 35.04 -0.99 1.61
CA ALA A 117 35.48 0.22 2.29
C ALA A 117 34.31 1.18 2.49
N ALA A 118 34.42 2.12 3.44
CA ALA A 118 33.38 3.11 3.70
C ALA A 118 33.01 3.96 2.46
N ARG A 119 33.96 4.15 1.53
CA ARG A 119 33.75 4.87 0.25
C ARG A 119 32.85 4.12 -0.73
N ASP A 120 32.69 2.81 -0.55
CA ASP A 120 31.85 1.97 -1.41
C ASP A 120 30.36 2.09 -1.04
N PHE A 121 30.06 2.83 0.03
CA PHE A 121 28.71 3.11 0.50
C PHE A 121 28.31 4.54 0.16
N GLU A 122 27.41 4.66 -0.81
CA GLU A 122 26.90 5.95 -1.27
C GLU A 122 25.60 6.31 -0.54
N SER A 123 25.33 7.58 -0.27
CA SER A 123 24.02 7.98 0.26
C SER A 123 22.91 7.74 -0.78
N ILE A 124 21.74 7.30 -0.33
CA ILE A 124 20.57 7.06 -1.20
C ILE A 124 20.21 8.32 -2.00
N GLY A 125 20.46 9.50 -1.42
CA GLY A 125 20.27 10.80 -2.05
C GLY A 125 21.01 10.98 -3.38
N ARG A 126 22.12 10.28 -3.61
CA ARG A 126 23.00 10.43 -4.78
C ARG A 126 23.07 9.18 -5.65
N SER A 127 22.81 8.01 -5.08
CA SER A 127 22.98 6.73 -5.78
C SER A 127 22.14 6.60 -7.05
N ALA A 128 22.73 6.05 -8.11
CA ALA A 128 22.06 5.76 -9.37
C ALA A 128 21.27 4.44 -9.35
N PHE A 129 21.51 3.57 -8.37
CA PHE A 129 20.85 2.26 -8.28
C PHE A 129 19.40 2.33 -7.78
N ILE A 130 18.94 3.50 -7.32
CA ILE A 130 17.65 3.67 -6.67
C ILE A 130 16.85 4.77 -7.34
N ASP A 131 15.62 4.43 -7.74
CA ASP A 131 14.67 5.39 -8.29
C ASP A 131 14.29 6.50 -7.28
N ARG A 132 13.88 7.64 -7.80
CA ARG A 132 13.44 8.80 -7.04
C ARG A 132 12.30 8.45 -6.07
N HIS A 133 11.35 7.60 -6.46
CA HIS A 133 10.23 7.25 -5.60
C HIS A 133 10.71 6.47 -4.36
N THR A 134 11.48 5.41 -4.57
CA THR A 134 12.06 4.59 -3.51
C THR A 134 12.97 5.39 -2.59
N ARG A 135 13.76 6.31 -3.15
CA ARG A 135 14.59 7.24 -2.38
C ARG A 135 13.75 8.07 -1.40
N SER A 136 12.61 8.60 -1.85
CA SER A 136 11.69 9.35 -0.98
C SER A 136 11.11 8.48 0.14
N GLN A 137 10.73 7.24 -0.17
CA GLN A 137 10.18 6.31 0.82
C GLN A 137 11.22 5.91 1.87
N LEU A 138 12.43 5.55 1.44
CA LEU A 138 13.52 5.17 2.35
C LEU A 138 13.93 6.33 3.26
N SER A 139 14.02 7.55 2.70
CA SER A 139 14.25 8.73 3.53
C SER A 139 13.16 8.91 4.59
N ALA A 140 11.88 8.69 4.24
CA ALA A 140 10.79 8.79 5.21
C ALA A 140 10.81 7.69 6.29
N MET A 141 11.27 6.48 5.96
CA MET A 141 11.34 5.36 6.92
C MET A 141 12.52 5.48 7.89
N VAL A 142 13.65 6.04 7.42
CA VAL A 142 14.89 6.16 8.20
C VAL A 142 14.92 7.44 9.01
N MET A 143 14.08 8.43 8.67
CA MET A 143 13.87 9.60 9.52
C MET A 143 13.33 9.17 10.89
N PRO A 144 13.95 9.60 12.01
CA PRO A 144 13.44 9.28 13.34
C PRO A 144 12.02 9.83 13.48
N VAL A 145 11.09 8.92 13.81
CA VAL A 145 9.66 9.22 14.00
C VAL A 145 9.53 10.34 15.04
N GLY A 146 9.13 11.54 14.60
CA GLY A 146 8.89 12.71 15.46
C GLY A 146 9.81 13.92 15.23
N ALA A 147 10.87 13.81 14.42
CA ALA A 147 11.80 14.91 14.20
C ALA A 147 11.68 15.48 12.78
N ILE A 148 10.51 16.04 12.41
CA ILE A 148 10.55 17.11 11.42
C ILE A 148 11.03 18.35 12.20
N PRO A 149 12.21 18.91 11.91
CA PRO A 149 12.65 20.14 12.58
C PRO A 149 11.55 21.21 12.41
N ALA A 150 11.26 21.97 13.47
CA ALA A 150 10.13 22.92 13.45
C ALA A 150 10.17 23.88 12.24
N ALA A 151 11.37 24.21 11.76
CA ALA A 151 11.57 25.01 10.54
C ALA A 151 11.06 24.30 9.27
N GLU A 152 11.27 23.00 9.14
CA GLU A 152 10.86 22.20 7.99
C GLU A 152 9.35 21.91 8.04
N ALA A 153 8.80 21.67 9.23
CA ALA A 153 7.35 21.56 9.44
C ALA A 153 6.63 22.86 9.03
N ARG A 154 7.18 24.03 9.40
CA ARG A 154 6.65 25.33 8.99
C ARG A 154 6.70 25.52 7.48
N ARG A 155 7.77 25.07 6.81
CA ARG A 155 7.90 25.14 5.34
C ARG A 155 6.88 24.25 4.63
N ILE A 156 6.67 23.04 5.13
CA ILE A 156 5.67 22.09 4.60
C ILE A 156 4.26 22.69 4.78
N ALA A 157 3.95 23.21 5.98
CA ALA A 157 2.67 23.86 6.25
C ALA A 157 2.44 25.11 5.39
N ALA A 158 3.48 25.91 5.15
CA ALA A 158 3.41 27.09 4.28
C ALA A 158 3.20 26.72 2.81
N ARG A 159 3.77 25.59 2.34
CA ARG A 159 3.53 25.07 0.99
C ARG A 159 2.13 24.45 0.84
N ALA A 160 1.66 23.73 1.85
CA ALA A 160 0.31 23.14 1.85
C ALA A 160 -0.79 24.23 1.76
N ARG A 161 -0.57 25.42 2.33
CA ARG A 161 -1.49 26.56 2.20
C ARG A 161 -1.55 27.18 0.80
N LYS A 162 -0.60 26.87 -0.10
CA LYS A 162 -0.48 27.49 -1.43
C LYS A 162 -0.94 26.60 -2.58
N VAL A 163 -1.36 25.36 -2.32
CA VAL A 163 -1.78 24.41 -3.37
C VAL A 163 -3.28 24.16 -3.24
N PRO A 164 -4.12 24.44 -4.27
CA PRO A 164 -5.51 24.01 -4.26
C PRO A 164 -5.58 22.48 -4.35
N LEU A 165 -6.49 21.91 -3.56
CA LEU A 165 -6.69 20.48 -3.35
C LEU A 165 -6.99 19.75 -4.67
N ILE A 166 -5.99 19.06 -5.22
CA ILE A 166 -6.21 18.05 -6.27
C ILE A 166 -6.11 16.68 -5.60
N THR A 167 -7.26 16.04 -5.45
CA THR A 167 -7.39 14.65 -5.03
C THR A 167 -6.90 13.75 -6.16
N THR A 168 -5.74 13.11 -6.01
CA THR A 168 -5.31 12.02 -6.90
C THR A 168 -5.38 10.69 -6.19
N LEU A 169 -6.19 9.81 -6.78
CA LEU A 169 -6.48 8.44 -6.41
C LEU A 169 -5.23 7.54 -6.46
N SER A 170 -5.30 6.52 -5.60
CA SER A 170 -4.41 5.36 -5.43
C SER A 170 -3.65 4.91 -6.69
N ALA A 171 -2.32 4.87 -6.62
CA ALA A 171 -1.49 4.14 -7.57
C ALA A 171 -1.45 2.64 -7.23
N PRO A 172 -1.40 1.73 -8.24
CA PRO A 172 -1.32 0.30 -8.00
C PRO A 172 0.04 -0.11 -7.45
N VAL A 173 0.03 -1.01 -6.46
CA VAL A 173 1.20 -1.63 -5.85
C VAL A 173 1.80 -2.60 -6.88
N GLU A 174 2.78 -2.13 -7.64
CA GLU A 174 3.60 -2.98 -8.48
C GLU A 174 4.64 -3.70 -7.59
N THR A 175 4.46 -5.01 -7.47
CA THR A 175 5.28 -5.90 -6.65
C THR A 175 6.61 -6.17 -7.35
N ALA A 176 7.50 -5.19 -7.36
CA ALA A 176 8.90 -5.44 -7.66
C ALA A 176 9.49 -6.29 -6.52
N ALA A 177 10.08 -7.42 -6.88
CA ALA A 177 10.66 -8.41 -5.97
C ALA A 177 11.88 -7.84 -5.20
N MET A 178 11.64 -6.94 -4.24
CA MET A 178 12.69 -6.33 -3.43
C MET A 178 12.79 -7.04 -2.08
N ARG A 179 13.98 -7.58 -1.77
CA ARG A 179 14.24 -8.26 -0.49
C ARG A 179 14.73 -7.24 0.53
N ILE A 180 13.95 -7.05 1.59
CA ILE A 180 14.31 -6.21 2.74
C ILE A 180 14.79 -7.14 3.86
N ILE A 181 16.03 -6.97 4.33
CA ILE A 181 16.57 -7.73 5.46
C ILE A 181 16.53 -6.83 6.69
N ALA A 182 15.66 -7.16 7.65
CA ALA A 182 15.62 -6.52 8.96
C ALA A 182 16.09 -7.51 10.04
N PRO A 183 17.12 -7.18 10.84
CA PRO A 183 17.50 -8.00 11.98
C PRO A 183 16.46 -7.81 13.08
N TRP A 184 15.64 -8.82 13.35
CA TRP A 184 14.74 -8.84 14.49
C TRP A 184 15.51 -9.32 15.73
N THR A 185 15.46 -8.55 16.79
CA THR A 185 15.99 -8.93 18.10
C THR A 185 15.04 -9.92 18.75
N VAL A 186 15.50 -11.13 19.04
CA VAL A 186 14.79 -12.05 19.94
C VAL A 186 14.94 -11.51 21.35
N ALA A 187 13.87 -10.95 21.92
CA ALA A 187 13.83 -10.68 23.35
C ALA A 187 13.93 -12.01 24.09
N ALA A 188 15.02 -12.20 24.84
CA ALA A 188 15.17 -13.36 25.72
C ALA A 188 14.10 -13.29 26.82
N SER A 189 13.18 -14.26 26.83
CA SER A 189 12.35 -14.52 28.01
C SER A 189 13.23 -15.16 29.07
N LYS A 190 13.21 -14.58 30.27
CA LYS A 190 13.61 -15.26 31.50
C LYS A 190 12.66 -16.40 31.83
#